data_AF-A0A2N5I8B5-F1
#
_entry.id   AF-A0A2N5I8B5-F1
#
_cell.length_a   1.000
_cell.length_b   1.000
_cell.length_c   1.000
_cell.angle_alpha   90.00
_cell.angle_beta   90.00
_cell.angle_gamma   90.00
#
_symmetry.space_group_name_H-M   'P 1'
#
loop_
_entity.id
_entity.type
_entity.pdbx_description
1 polymer ?
#
loop_
_entity_poly.entity_id
_entity_poly.type
_entity_poly.pdbx_seq_one_letter_code
_entity_poly.pdbx_strand_id
1 'polypeptide(L)'
;MKAAIVYTSITGNTKELAGDLYQICLSKSVDTTIYKIEEFPISRLTEFQAFAIGSYTWGNGEIPKEMLKLYRGFQAQNRKDITTAVFGTGDSFYPNFCGAVDLFRDMLYVHTNLAATLKVELLPQKQDFLRCQKFVELLTRELV
;
A
#
# COMPACT_ATOMS: atom_id res chain seq x y z
N MET A 1 -17.77 3.22 0.65
CA MET A 1 -16.41 3.49 1.15
C MET A 1 -15.58 4.07 0.02
N LYS A 2 -14.79 5.11 0.28
CA LYS A 2 -13.77 5.64 -0.64
C LYS A 2 -12.39 5.13 -0.21
N ALA A 3 -11.69 4.49 -1.14
CA ALA A 3 -10.35 3.97 -0.95
C ALA A 3 -9.35 4.69 -1.87
N ALA A 4 -8.10 4.83 -1.43
CA ALA A 4 -7.01 5.29 -2.27
C ALA A 4 -5.90 4.22 -2.32
N ILE A 5 -5.39 3.97 -3.53
CA ILE A 5 -4.12 3.28 -3.73
C ILE A 5 -3.07 4.35 -4.03
N VAL A 6 -2.06 4.49 -3.18
CA VAL A 6 -0.97 5.46 -3.39
C VAL A 6 0.34 4.69 -3.47
N TYR A 7 1.06 4.80 -4.59
CA TYR A 7 2.25 4.00 -4.83
C TYR A 7 3.44 4.77 -5.39
N THR A 8 4.65 4.24 -5.20
CA THR A 8 5.85 4.60 -5.96
C THR A 8 6.44 3.38 -6.67
N SER A 9 7.08 3.59 -7.83
CA SER A 9 7.68 2.52 -8.64
C SER A 9 8.74 3.06 -9.60
N ILE A 10 9.93 2.45 -9.62
CA ILE A 10 11.01 2.78 -10.59
C ILE A 10 10.91 1.91 -11.85
N THR A 11 10.99 0.58 -11.70
CA THR A 11 11.05 -0.37 -12.83
C THR A 11 9.68 -0.88 -13.30
N GLY A 12 8.60 -0.58 -12.56
CA GLY A 12 7.23 -0.92 -12.94
C GLY A 12 6.58 -2.02 -12.11
N ASN A 13 7.35 -2.83 -11.38
CA ASN A 13 6.82 -3.96 -10.61
C ASN A 13 5.75 -3.55 -9.60
N THR A 14 6.04 -2.54 -8.76
CA THR A 14 5.06 -2.04 -7.77
C THR A 14 3.86 -1.35 -8.45
N LYS A 15 4.07 -0.72 -9.62
CA LYS A 15 2.98 -0.15 -10.42
C LYS A 15 2.03 -1.24 -10.93
N GLU A 16 2.58 -2.36 -11.41
CA GLU A 16 1.79 -3.50 -11.90
C GLU A 16 0.97 -4.10 -10.76
N LEU A 17 1.60 -4.35 -9.60
CA LEU A 17 0.90 -4.81 -8.41
C LEU A 17 -0.21 -3.85 -7.96
N ALA A 18 0.06 -2.54 -7.98
CA ALA A 18 -0.96 -1.53 -7.67
C ALA A 18 -2.14 -1.58 -8.66
N GLY A 19 -1.85 -1.83 -9.94
CA GLY A 19 -2.86 -2.03 -10.98
C GLY A 19 -3.72 -3.27 -10.74
N ASP A 20 -3.12 -4.40 -10.40
CA ASP A 20 -3.85 -5.63 -10.07
C ASP A 20 -4.77 -5.45 -8.87
N LEU A 21 -4.25 -4.84 -7.80
CA LEU A 21 -5.05 -4.52 -6.61
C LEU A 21 -6.20 -3.56 -6.93
N TYR A 22 -5.95 -2.56 -7.77
CA TYR A 22 -6.99 -1.64 -8.23
C TYR A 22 -8.10 -2.36 -9.01
N GLN A 23 -7.75 -3.25 -9.94
CA GLN A 23 -8.75 -4.03 -10.69
C GLN A 23 -9.57 -4.94 -9.76
N ILE A 24 -8.94 -5.55 -8.75
CA ILE A 24 -9.65 -6.36 -7.75
C ILE A 24 -10.60 -5.48 -6.93
N CYS A 25 -10.20 -4.28 -6.51
CA CYS A 25 -11.09 -3.33 -5.85
C CYS A 25 -12.31 -2.98 -6.71
N LEU A 26 -12.12 -2.67 -7.99
CA LEU A 26 -13.21 -2.38 -8.92
C LEU A 26 -14.15 -3.57 -9.09
N SER A 27 -13.62 -4.79 -9.20
CA SER A 27 -14.42 -6.03 -9.30
C SER A 27 -15.31 -6.29 -8.07
N LYS A 28 -14.93 -5.71 -6.92
CA LYS A 28 -15.66 -5.76 -5.65
C LYS A 28 -16.50 -4.50 -5.40
N SER A 29 -16.68 -3.64 -6.41
CA SER A 29 -17.46 -2.40 -6.33
C SER A 29 -16.98 -1.41 -5.26
N VAL A 30 -15.68 -1.39 -4.99
CA VAL A 30 -15.06 -0.41 -4.07
C VAL A 30 -14.74 0.87 -4.84
N ASP A 31 -15.28 2.01 -4.40
CA ASP A 31 -14.94 3.34 -4.95
C ASP A 31 -13.47 3.65 -4.63
N THR A 32 -12.60 3.33 -5.57
CA THR A 32 -11.14 3.37 -5.41
C THR A 32 -10.56 4.37 -6.38
N THR A 33 -9.61 5.19 -5.93
CA THR A 33 -8.77 6.00 -6.82
C THR A 33 -7.31 5.59 -6.65
N ILE A 34 -6.58 5.53 -7.77
CA ILE A 34 -5.16 5.17 -7.78
C ILE A 34 -4.31 6.42 -8.08
N TYR A 35 -3.23 6.59 -7.34
CA TYR A 35 -2.29 7.70 -7.46
C TYR A 35 -0.86 7.19 -7.45
N LYS A 36 -0.02 7.76 -8.33
CA LYS A 36 1.41 7.81 -8.02
C LYS A 36 1.65 8.79 -6.88
N ILE A 37 2.66 8.55 -6.06
CA ILE A 37 2.95 9.41 -4.91
C ILE A 37 3.20 10.86 -5.31
N GLU A 38 3.81 11.11 -6.47
CA GLU A 38 4.05 12.46 -6.99
C GLU A 38 2.76 13.24 -7.29
N GLU A 39 1.66 12.52 -7.51
CA GLU A 39 0.35 13.06 -7.88
C GLU A 39 -0.60 13.14 -6.67
N PHE A 40 -0.23 12.56 -5.53
CA PHE A 40 -1.09 12.47 -4.35
C PHE A 40 -0.86 13.66 -3.38
N PRO A 41 -1.87 14.55 -3.17
CA PRO A 41 -1.75 15.61 -2.21
C PRO A 41 -2.01 15.09 -0.79
N ILE A 42 -1.07 15.30 0.13
CA ILE A 42 -1.17 14.85 1.52
C ILE A 42 -2.41 15.41 2.25
N SER A 43 -2.90 16.59 1.84
CA SER A 43 -4.14 17.16 2.37
C SER A 43 -5.38 16.29 2.11
N ARG A 44 -5.36 15.42 1.09
CA ARG A 44 -6.46 14.51 0.75
C ARG A 44 -6.51 13.25 1.62
N LEU A 45 -5.56 13.06 2.55
CA LEU A 45 -5.58 11.93 3.47
C LEU A 45 -6.91 11.83 4.25
N THR A 46 -7.58 12.96 4.51
CA THR A 46 -8.86 13.00 5.23
C THR A 46 -10.07 12.62 4.38
N GLU A 47 -9.93 12.54 3.05
CA GLU A 47 -11.04 12.28 2.12
C GLU A 47 -11.40 10.79 2.00
N PHE A 48 -10.47 9.90 2.37
CA PHE A 48 -10.62 8.45 2.20
C PHE A 48 -10.78 7.75 3.55
N GLN A 49 -11.45 6.60 3.51
CA GLN A 49 -11.62 5.71 4.67
C GLN A 49 -10.65 4.52 4.62
N ALA A 50 -10.12 4.19 3.43
CA ALA A 50 -9.14 3.15 3.25
C ALA A 50 -7.93 3.60 2.41
N PHE A 51 -6.74 3.12 2.76
CA PHE A 51 -5.52 3.33 1.99
C PHE A 51 -4.76 2.02 1.75
N ALA A 52 -4.41 1.75 0.50
CA ALA A 52 -3.43 0.75 0.12
C ALA A 52 -2.14 1.47 -0.34
N ILE A 53 -1.04 1.27 0.39
CA ILE A 53 0.21 2.00 0.21
C ILE A 53 1.22 1.08 -0.47
N GLY A 54 1.65 1.45 -1.67
CA GLY A 54 2.56 0.66 -2.50
C GLY A 54 3.98 1.21 -2.52
N SER A 55 4.97 0.44 -2.09
CA SER A 55 6.37 0.89 -2.15
C SER A 55 7.30 -0.18 -2.70
N TYR A 56 8.25 0.23 -3.54
CA TYR A 56 9.52 -0.51 -3.67
C TYR A 56 10.41 -0.20 -2.45
N THR A 57 11.55 -0.87 -2.34
CA THR A 57 12.52 -0.66 -1.25
C THR A 57 13.83 -0.09 -1.80
N TRP A 58 14.38 0.92 -1.12
CA TRP A 58 15.66 1.53 -1.51
C TRP A 58 16.81 1.01 -0.63
N GLY A 59 17.99 0.83 -1.23
CA GLY A 59 19.21 0.46 -0.50
C GLY A 59 19.01 -0.75 0.42
N ASN A 60 19.38 -0.60 1.69
CA ASN A 60 19.31 -1.67 2.69
C ASN A 60 17.98 -1.71 3.45
N GLY A 61 16.84 -1.73 2.75
CA GLY A 61 15.52 -1.83 3.41
C GLY A 61 14.81 -0.51 3.66
N GLU A 62 15.27 0.60 3.05
CA GLU A 62 14.80 1.95 3.35
C GLU A 62 13.53 2.32 2.59
N ILE A 63 12.74 3.22 3.19
CA ILE A 63 11.61 3.88 2.53
C ILE A 63 12.15 4.84 1.45
N PRO A 64 11.64 4.78 0.21
CA PRO A 64 11.95 5.76 -0.82
C PRO A 64 11.68 7.22 -0.38
N LYS A 65 12.56 8.15 -0.76
CA LYS A 65 12.50 9.54 -0.28
C LYS A 65 11.17 10.23 -0.60
N GLU A 66 10.62 9.95 -1.77
CA GLU A 66 9.33 10.44 -2.24
C GLU A 66 8.16 9.99 -1.35
N MET A 67 8.26 8.82 -0.71
CA MET A 67 7.23 8.27 0.17
C MET A 67 7.29 8.84 1.60
N LEU A 68 8.38 9.51 1.99
CA LEU A 68 8.56 10.02 3.36
C LEU A 68 7.51 11.06 3.76
N LYS A 69 7.02 11.86 2.79
CA LYS A 69 5.93 12.81 3.06
C LYS A 69 4.63 12.11 3.42
N LEU A 70 4.29 11.02 2.71
CA LEU A 70 3.12 10.20 3.02
C LEU A 70 3.27 9.51 4.37
N TYR A 71 4.44 8.91 4.62
CA TYR A 71 4.75 8.25 5.88
C TYR A 71 4.52 9.20 7.08
N ARG A 72 5.11 10.39 7.04
CA ARG A 72 4.94 11.40 8.10
C ARG A 72 3.51 11.94 8.18
N GLY A 73 2.80 12.01 7.05
CA GLY A 73 1.39 12.41 7.01
C GLY A 73 0.51 11.49 7.85
N PHE A 74 0.66 10.17 7.72
CA PHE A 74 -0.06 9.20 8.55
C PHE A 74 0.34 9.29 10.04
N GLN A 75 1.63 9.42 10.33
CA GLN A 75 2.10 9.60 11.72
C GLN A 75 1.48 10.82 12.39
N ALA A 76 1.39 11.94 11.66
CA ALA A 76 0.86 13.19 12.20
C ALA A 76 -0.66 13.15 12.42
N GLN A 77 -1.42 12.46 11.55
CA GLN A 77 -2.87 12.39 11.67
C GLN A 77 -3.35 11.45 12.78
N ASN A 78 -2.63 10.35 13.03
CA ASN A 78 -2.95 9.38 14.07
C ASN A 78 -4.44 8.96 14.10
N ARG A 79 -4.96 8.55 12.94
CA ARG A 79 -6.38 8.24 12.72
C ARG A 79 -6.64 6.74 12.82
N LYS A 80 -7.16 6.30 13.96
CA LYS A 80 -7.54 4.89 14.19
C LYS A 80 -8.82 4.45 13.47
N ASP A 81 -9.56 5.41 12.92
CA ASP A 81 -10.78 5.19 12.14
C ASP A 81 -10.51 4.91 10.65
N ILE A 82 -9.27 5.05 10.16
CA ILE A 82 -8.92 4.67 8.79
C ILE A 82 -8.33 3.26 8.72
N THR A 83 -8.81 2.48 7.76
CA THR A 83 -8.23 1.18 7.42
C THR A 83 -7.05 1.37 6.49
N THR A 84 -5.92 0.75 6.80
CA THR A 84 -4.74 0.82 5.94
C THR A 84 -4.21 -0.56 5.62
N ALA A 85 -3.56 -0.68 4.48
CA ALA A 85 -2.81 -1.86 4.11
C ALA A 85 -1.57 -1.44 3.31
N VAL A 86 -0.52 -2.25 3.36
CA VAL A 86 0.77 -1.93 2.72
C VAL A 86 1.17 -3.05 1.78
N PHE A 87 1.51 -2.70 0.55
CA PHE A 87 2.03 -3.66 -0.41
C PHE A 87 3.35 -3.19 -0.99
N GLY A 88 4.11 -4.13 -1.54
CA GLY A 88 5.37 -3.80 -2.19
C GLY A 88 5.95 -4.97 -2.94
N THR A 89 6.83 -4.61 -3.87
CA THR A 89 7.66 -5.58 -4.58
C THR A 89 9.10 -5.46 -4.10
N GLY A 90 9.83 -6.57 -4.14
CA GLY A 90 11.22 -6.64 -3.69
C GLY A 90 11.93 -7.82 -4.32
N ASP A 91 13.21 -7.94 -3.99
CA ASP A 91 14.06 -9.04 -4.41
C ASP A 91 14.60 -9.73 -3.16
N SER A 92 14.21 -10.99 -2.97
CA SER A 92 14.57 -11.82 -1.82
C SER A 92 16.05 -12.20 -1.78
N PHE A 93 16.80 -11.92 -2.85
CA PHE A 93 18.26 -11.99 -2.84
C PHE A 93 18.89 -11.00 -1.85
N TYR A 94 18.20 -9.89 -1.55
CA TYR A 94 18.65 -8.91 -0.57
C TYR A 94 18.14 -9.27 0.83
N PRO A 95 18.94 -9.04 1.90
CA PRO A 95 18.54 -9.39 3.27
C PRO A 95 17.21 -8.76 3.73
N ASN A 96 16.96 -7.51 3.30
CA ASN A 96 15.79 -6.74 3.71
C ASN A 96 14.69 -6.79 2.65
N PHE A 97 14.16 -7.99 2.40
CA PHE A 97 13.09 -8.23 1.45
C PHE A 97 11.85 -7.37 1.76
N CYS A 98 11.56 -6.43 0.85
CA CYS A 98 10.52 -5.42 1.01
C CYS A 98 10.61 -4.62 2.32
N GLY A 99 11.81 -4.22 2.76
CA GLY A 99 12.00 -3.49 4.02
C GLY A 99 11.15 -2.22 4.16
N ALA A 100 10.86 -1.51 3.06
CA ALA A 100 9.94 -0.36 3.11
C ALA A 100 8.51 -0.76 3.54
N VAL A 101 8.04 -1.95 3.16
CA VAL A 101 6.74 -2.48 3.58
C VAL A 101 6.73 -2.72 5.10
N ASP A 102 7.83 -3.23 5.65
CA ASP A 102 7.95 -3.42 7.11
C ASP A 102 7.91 -2.10 7.86
N LEU A 103 8.65 -1.09 7.37
CA LEU A 103 8.68 0.22 8.01
C LEU A 103 7.30 0.90 7.99
N PHE A 104 6.59 0.86 6.85
CA PHE A 104 5.21 1.34 6.78
C PHE A 104 4.26 0.53 7.66
N ARG A 105 4.38 -0.80 7.69
CA ARG A 105 3.58 -1.68 8.57
C ARG A 105 3.72 -1.24 10.03
N ASP A 106 4.95 -1.11 10.52
CA ASP A 106 5.21 -0.83 11.94
C ASP A 106 4.64 0.54 12.34
N MET A 107 4.79 1.53 11.47
CA MET A 107 4.21 2.86 11.67
C MET A 107 2.69 2.84 11.65
N LEU A 108 2.07 2.25 10.63
CA LEU A 108 0.62 2.24 10.47
C LEU A 108 -0.06 1.42 11.58
N TYR A 109 0.56 0.33 12.02
CA TYR A 109 0.08 -0.43 13.17
C TYR A 109 -0.14 0.46 14.41
N VAL A 110 0.78 1.41 14.65
CA VAL A 110 0.67 2.36 15.75
C VAL A 110 -0.37 3.45 15.49
N HIS A 111 -0.51 3.93 14.25
CA HIS A 111 -1.26 5.17 13.96
C HIS A 111 -2.63 4.98 13.29
N THR A 112 -2.95 3.79 12.79
CA THR A 112 -4.19 3.50 12.02
C THR A 112 -4.78 2.14 12.40
N ASN A 113 -5.85 1.71 11.72
CA ASN A 113 -6.29 0.31 11.71
C ASN A 113 -5.60 -0.43 10.55
N LEU A 114 -4.44 -1.03 10.80
CA LEU A 114 -3.70 -1.78 9.78
C LEU A 114 -4.33 -3.17 9.55
N ALA A 115 -4.89 -3.38 8.37
CA ALA A 115 -5.63 -4.59 8.01
C ALA A 115 -4.77 -5.67 7.32
N ALA A 116 -3.79 -5.27 6.50
CA ALA A 116 -3.01 -6.25 5.72
C ALA A 116 -1.64 -5.73 5.28
N THR A 117 -0.74 -6.68 5.01
CA THR A 117 0.52 -6.44 4.30
C THR A 117 0.72 -7.46 3.18
N LEU A 118 1.28 -7.04 2.04
CA LEU A 118 1.57 -7.91 0.91
C LEU A 118 2.98 -7.64 0.35
N LYS A 119 3.83 -8.66 0.38
CA LYS A 119 5.16 -8.63 -0.23
C LYS A 119 5.20 -9.59 -1.42
N VAL A 120 5.63 -9.09 -2.58
CA VAL A 120 5.70 -9.84 -3.84
C VAL A 120 7.14 -9.83 -4.34
N GLU A 121 7.59 -10.99 -4.82
CA GLU A 121 8.91 -11.15 -5.42
C GLU A 121 8.89 -10.59 -6.84
N LEU A 122 9.72 -9.58 -7.11
CA LEU A 122 9.85 -8.94 -8.40
C LEU A 122 8.49 -8.55 -9.01
N LEU A 123 8.13 -9.14 -10.15
CA LEU A 123 6.88 -8.87 -10.85
C LEU A 123 5.76 -9.78 -10.32
N PRO A 124 4.54 -9.26 -10.10
CA PRO A 124 3.39 -10.09 -9.73
C PRO A 124 3.21 -11.30 -10.64
N GLN A 125 3.04 -12.48 -10.05
CA GLN A 125 2.82 -13.73 -10.76
C GLN A 125 1.42 -14.26 -10.49
N LYS A 126 0.97 -15.25 -11.28
CA LYS A 126 -0.34 -15.89 -11.11
C LYS A 126 -0.58 -16.41 -9.68
N GLN A 127 0.47 -16.87 -9.00
CA GLN A 127 0.39 -17.34 -7.62
C GLN A 127 0.06 -16.22 -6.62
N ASP A 128 0.38 -14.97 -6.94
CA ASP A 128 0.09 -13.83 -6.06
C ASP A 128 -1.37 -13.39 -6.16
N PHE A 129 -2.10 -13.78 -7.20
CA PHE A 129 -3.49 -13.37 -7.41
C PHE A 129 -4.39 -13.65 -6.21
N LEU A 130 -4.32 -14.85 -5.63
CA LEU A 130 -5.12 -15.20 -4.44
C LEU A 130 -4.73 -14.35 -3.21
N ARG A 131 -3.44 -14.00 -3.10
CA ARG A 131 -2.93 -13.13 -2.02
C ARG A 131 -3.41 -11.69 -2.23
N CYS A 132 -3.43 -11.19 -3.46
CA CYS A 132 -4.00 -9.90 -3.84
C CYS A 132 -5.50 -9.83 -3.53
N GLN A 133 -6.26 -10.88 -3.84
CA GLN A 133 -7.69 -10.94 -3.51
C GLN A 133 -7.92 -10.87 -2.00
N LYS A 134 -7.18 -11.65 -1.22
CA LYS A 134 -7.26 -11.63 0.24
C LYS A 134 -6.82 -10.31 0.84
N PHE A 135 -5.80 -9.67 0.26
CA PHE A 135 -5.35 -8.34 0.66
C PHE A 135 -6.46 -7.29 0.52
N VAL A 136 -7.13 -7.26 -0.64
CA VAL A 136 -8.25 -6.34 -0.88
C VAL A 136 -9.43 -6.66 0.04
N GLU A 137 -9.76 -7.94 0.22
CA GLU A 137 -10.83 -8.36 1.13
C GLU A 137 -10.60 -7.84 2.55
N LEU A 138 -9.38 -7.99 3.09
CA LEU A 138 -9.02 -7.49 4.42
C LEU A 138 -9.07 -5.97 4.50
N LEU A 139 -8.59 -5.26 3.47
CA LEU A 139 -8.66 -3.80 3.39
C LEU A 139 -10.10 -3.27 3.46
N THR A 140 -11.07 -4.06 2.99
CA THR A 140 -12.48 -3.67 2.92
C THR A 140 -13.38 -4.39 3.95
N ARG A 141 -12.82 -5.20 4.85
CA ARG A 141 -13.57 -6.19 5.65
C ARG A 141 -14.51 -5.59 6.69
N GLU A 142 -14.22 -4.41 7.24
CA GLU A 142 -14.98 -3.84 8.35
C GLU A 142 -16.30 -3.15 7.95
N LEU A 143 -16.81 -3.38 6.73
CA LEU A 143 -17.95 -2.61 6.21
C LEU A 143 -18.99 -3.44 5.41
N VAL A 144 -19.18 -4.70 5.80
CA VAL A 144 -20.40 -5.47 5.49
C VAL A 144 -21.12 -5.80 6.79
#